data_AF-A0A966SQT4-F1
#
_entry.id   AF-A0A966SQT4-F1
#
_cell.length_a   1.000
_cell.length_b   1.000
_cell.length_c   1.000
_cell.angle_alpha   90.00
_cell.angle_beta   90.00
_cell.angle_gamma   90.00
#
_symmetry.space_group_name_H-M   'P 1'
#
loop_
_entity.id
_entity.type
_entity.pdbx_description
1 polymer ?
#
loop_
_entity_poly.entity_id
_entity_poly.type
_entity_poly.pdbx_seq_one_letter_code
_entity_poly.pdbx_strand_id
1 'polypeptide(L)'
;MQIIDNKALRVVVPNEAADNVLKTVERSKLVQENEATKELLLFWGYEETSKLAVVSDSSVTVPLSLPSPILRDYKWPGLYKPFEHQKDTASFLSLRPRAFCFNEAGTGKTSAAIWAADYLMNLGLVRRVLVICPLSIMQSAWQADIFKTAMHRTCGIAHGTVDKRKKIINAEYEFVVI
;
A
#
# COMPACT_ATOMS: atom_id res chain seq x y z
N MET A 1 11.93 -0.16 15.61
CA MET A 1 10.60 -0.79 15.44
C MET A 1 10.78 -2.29 15.49
N GLN A 2 9.85 -3.02 16.11
CA GLN A 2 9.95 -4.47 16.26
C GLN A 2 8.58 -5.10 16.07
N ILE A 3 8.49 -6.13 15.21
CA ILE A 3 7.31 -6.99 15.10
C ILE A 3 7.44 -8.08 16.16
N ILE A 4 6.40 -8.26 16.98
CA ILE A 4 6.35 -9.25 18.06
C ILE A 4 5.32 -10.32 17.67
N ASP A 5 5.79 -11.57 17.58
CA ASP A 5 4.99 -12.78 17.28
C ASP A 5 4.09 -12.67 16.04
N ASN A 6 4.46 -11.85 15.07
CA ASN A 6 3.62 -11.50 13.91
C ASN A 6 2.21 -10.99 14.31
N LYS A 7 2.05 -10.43 15.51
CA LYS A 7 0.76 -9.99 16.05
C LYS A 7 0.75 -8.54 16.52
N ALA A 8 1.89 -8.04 17.02
CA ALA A 8 1.99 -6.69 17.53
C ALA A 8 3.18 -5.95 16.91
N LEU A 9 3.05 -4.63 16.80
CA LEU A 9 4.07 -3.72 16.31
C LEU A 9 4.47 -2.80 17.45
N ARG A 10 5.75 -2.85 17.82
CA ARG A 10 6.38 -1.96 18.80
C ARG A 10 7.07 -0.81 18.07
N VAL A 11 6.64 0.43 18.34
CA VAL A 11 7.14 1.64 17.70
C VAL A 11 7.50 2.70 18.74
N VAL A 12 8.52 3.48 18.45
CA VAL A 12 8.90 4.65 19.26
C VAL A 12 8.62 5.88 18.42
N VAL A 13 7.83 6.80 18.95
CA VAL A 13 7.37 8.00 18.24
C VAL A 13 7.44 9.23 19.16
N PRO A 14 7.56 10.45 18.61
CA PRO A 14 7.54 11.69 19.42
C PRO A 14 6.26 11.80 20.24
N ASN A 15 6.33 12.48 21.39
CA ASN A 15 5.22 12.55 22.35
C ASN A 15 3.90 13.02 21.72
N GLU A 16 3.95 14.08 20.90
CA GLU A 16 2.78 14.62 20.22
C GLU A 16 2.13 13.60 19.26
N ALA A 17 2.95 12.92 18.45
CA ALA A 17 2.48 11.87 17.55
C ALA A 17 1.88 10.70 18.34
N ALA A 18 2.52 10.32 19.44
CA ALA A 18 2.09 9.20 20.27
C ALA A 18 0.72 9.41 20.89
N ASP A 19 0.46 10.62 21.39
CA ASP A 19 -0.82 10.98 22.00
C ASP A 19 -1.95 10.98 20.97
N ASN A 20 -1.67 11.40 19.74
CA ASN A 20 -2.60 11.30 18.63
C ASN A 20 -2.87 9.84 18.23
N VAL A 21 -1.84 9.00 18.21
CA VAL A 21 -1.98 7.55 17.94
C VAL A 21 -2.83 6.88 19.00
N LEU A 22 -2.56 7.10 20.29
CA LEU A 22 -3.31 6.50 21.40
C LEU A 22 -4.80 6.91 21.40
N LYS A 23 -5.12 8.11 20.91
CA LYS A 23 -6.52 8.58 20.76
C LYS A 23 -7.22 7.98 19.54
N THR A 24 -6.48 7.72 18.46
CA THR A 24 -7.07 7.35 17.14
C THR A 24 -7.07 5.84 16.89
N VAL A 25 -6.10 5.12 17.48
CA VAL A 25 -5.90 3.68 17.26
C VAL A 25 -6.37 2.91 18.48
N GLU A 26 -7.55 2.30 18.37
CA GLU A 26 -8.21 1.59 19.48
C GLU A 26 -7.34 0.48 20.09
N ARG A 27 -6.67 -0.30 19.24
CA ARG A 27 -5.83 -1.43 19.68
C ARG A 27 -4.37 -1.03 19.83
N SER A 28 -4.15 0.01 20.63
CA SER A 28 -2.81 0.51 21.00
C SER A 28 -2.65 0.65 22.51
N LYS A 29 -1.41 0.51 23.00
CA LYS A 29 -1.03 0.69 24.40
C LYS A 29 0.31 1.40 24.53
N LEU A 30 0.43 2.27 25.53
CA LEU A 30 1.70 2.85 25.94
C LEU A 30 2.50 1.78 26.71
N VAL A 31 3.77 1.58 26.32
CA VAL A 31 4.71 0.68 26.99
C VAL A 31 5.62 1.45 27.91
N GLN A 32 6.22 2.52 27.39
CA GLN A 32 7.17 3.36 28.12
C GLN A 32 7.06 4.81 27.64
N GLU A 33 7.31 5.75 28.55
CA GLU A 33 7.37 7.18 28.28
C GLU A 33 8.74 7.72 28.67
N ASN A 34 9.34 8.48 27.76
CA ASN A 34 10.59 9.22 27.97
C ASN A 34 10.30 10.72 27.77
N GLU A 35 11.25 11.58 28.15
CA GLU A 35 11.07 13.05 28.10
C GLU A 35 10.61 13.59 26.74
N ALA A 36 11.05 12.98 25.63
CA ALA A 36 10.74 13.43 24.26
C ALA A 36 10.00 12.40 23.38
N THR A 37 9.94 11.13 23.80
CA THR A 37 9.37 10.05 22.98
C THR A 37 8.56 9.07 23.82
N LYS A 38 7.53 8.50 23.20
CA LYS A 38 6.70 7.44 23.77
C LYS A 38 6.87 6.17 22.95
N GLU A 39 6.94 5.06 23.66
CA GLU A 39 6.97 3.74 23.08
C GLU A 39 5.57 3.13 23.12
N LEU A 40 5.07 2.77 21.94
CA LEU A 40 3.74 2.24 21.75
C LEU A 40 3.80 0.79 21.27
N LEU A 41 2.85 -0.01 21.75
CA LEU A 41 2.56 -1.34 21.25
C LEU A 41 1.18 -1.32 20.60
N LEU A 42 1.12 -1.68 19.32
CA LEU A 42 -0.12 -1.71 18.54
C LEU A 42 -0.38 -3.11 18.01
N PHE A 43 -1.65 -3.45 17.78
CA PHE A 43 -1.96 -4.64 17.00
C PHE A 43 -1.46 -4.46 15.56
N TRP A 44 -0.77 -5.49 15.03
CA TRP A 44 -0.26 -5.48 13.66
C TRP A 44 -1.34 -5.93 12.67
N GLY A 45 -2.42 -5.14 12.64
CA GLY A 45 -3.52 -5.19 11.69
C GLY A 45 -3.43 -4.03 10.69
N TYR A 46 -4.15 -4.16 9.57
CA TYR A 46 -4.10 -3.15 8.51
C TYR A 46 -4.60 -1.79 8.99
N GLU A 47 -5.75 -1.77 9.67
CA GLU A 47 -6.41 -0.54 10.10
C GLU A 47 -5.54 0.26 11.08
N GLU A 48 -5.00 -0.41 12.09
CA GLU A 48 -4.14 0.20 13.10
C GLU A 48 -2.84 0.73 12.48
N THR A 49 -2.21 -0.08 11.61
CA THR A 49 -0.94 0.28 10.98
C THR A 49 -1.11 1.43 9.97
N SER A 50 -2.22 1.46 9.24
CA SER A 50 -2.54 2.56 8.30
C SER A 50 -2.82 3.86 9.04
N LYS A 51 -3.62 3.83 10.13
CA LYS A 51 -3.84 5.01 10.99
C LYS A 51 -2.54 5.53 11.59
N LEU A 52 -1.69 4.62 12.09
CA LEU A 52 -0.37 4.97 12.59
C LEU A 52 0.47 5.66 11.52
N ALA A 53 0.50 5.16 10.28
CA ALA A 53 1.24 5.76 9.18
C ALA A 53 0.79 7.20 8.90
N VAL A 54 -0.52 7.43 8.84
CA VAL A 54 -1.08 8.78 8.59
C VAL A 54 -0.71 9.76 9.71
N VAL A 55 -0.83 9.35 10.97
CA VAL A 55 -0.46 10.21 12.12
C VAL A 55 1.04 10.46 12.14
N SER A 56 1.86 9.43 11.93
CA SER A 56 3.31 9.59 11.92
C SER A 56 3.80 10.50 10.79
N ASP A 57 3.25 10.37 9.59
CA ASP A 57 3.65 11.17 8.44
C ASP A 57 3.24 12.65 8.60
N SER A 58 2.23 12.94 9.44
CA SER A 58 1.77 14.31 9.73
C SER A 58 2.55 14.99 10.86
N SER A 59 3.07 14.20 11.82
CA SER A 59 3.71 14.70 13.03
C SER A 59 5.23 14.60 13.03
N VAL A 60 5.83 13.84 12.10
CA VAL A 60 7.28 13.58 12.09
C VAL A 60 7.88 14.08 10.78
N THR A 61 8.98 14.83 10.88
CA THR A 61 9.73 15.36 9.74
C THR A 61 10.33 14.24 8.86
N VAL A 62 10.57 13.07 9.45
CA VAL A 62 11.08 11.87 8.76
C VAL A 62 10.01 10.77 8.83
N PRO A 63 9.48 10.31 7.68
CA PRO A 63 8.51 9.24 7.65
C PRO A 63 9.04 7.96 8.29
N LEU A 64 8.21 7.32 9.13
CA LEU A 64 8.57 6.05 9.73
C LEU A 64 8.44 4.93 8.70
N SER A 65 9.47 4.07 8.66
CA SER A 65 9.44 2.82 7.89
C SER A 65 8.55 1.79 8.58
N LEU A 66 7.24 1.93 8.40
CA LEU A 66 6.23 1.05 9.01
C LEU A 66 6.01 -0.19 8.14
N PRO A 67 6.21 -1.40 8.68
CA PRO A 67 5.95 -2.64 7.96
C PRO A 67 4.45 -2.90 7.89
N SER A 68 3.91 -3.00 6.68
CA SER A 68 2.51 -3.36 6.46
C SER A 68 2.27 -4.84 6.71
N PRO A 69 1.09 -5.23 7.25
CA PRO A 69 0.71 -6.64 7.36
C PRO A 69 0.67 -7.37 6.01
N ILE A 70 0.71 -6.67 4.87
CA ILE A 70 0.91 -7.28 3.54
C ILE A 70 2.14 -8.23 3.54
N LEU A 71 3.18 -7.92 4.31
CA LEU A 71 4.39 -8.74 4.39
C LEU A 71 4.14 -10.12 5.01
N ARG A 72 3.10 -10.23 5.86
CA ARG A 72 2.68 -11.47 6.53
C ARG A 72 1.53 -12.15 5.79
N ASP A 73 0.52 -11.38 5.40
CA ASP A 73 -0.79 -11.90 4.99
C ASP A 73 -0.92 -12.13 3.48
N TYR A 74 -0.10 -11.43 2.69
CA TYR A 74 -0.20 -11.47 1.24
C TYR A 74 0.68 -12.58 0.66
N LYS A 75 0.10 -13.38 -0.24
CA LYS A 75 0.76 -14.55 -0.82
C LYS A 75 1.68 -14.22 -1.99
N TRP A 76 1.70 -12.96 -2.45
CA TRP A 76 2.46 -12.52 -3.61
C TRP A 76 2.14 -13.37 -4.86
N PRO A 77 0.89 -13.33 -5.35
CA PRO A 77 0.51 -14.04 -6.56
C PRO A 77 1.28 -13.51 -7.77
N GLY A 78 1.22 -14.28 -8.86
CA GLY A 78 1.84 -13.93 -10.13
C GLY A 78 2.91 -14.92 -10.58
N LEU A 79 3.49 -14.61 -11.72
CA LEU A 79 4.56 -15.38 -12.36
C LEU A 79 5.90 -15.25 -11.61
N TYR A 80 6.15 -14.08 -11.02
CA TYR A 80 7.43 -13.74 -10.39
C TYR A 80 7.30 -13.58 -8.88
N LYS A 81 8.32 -14.04 -8.15
CA LYS A 81 8.47 -13.74 -6.73
C LYS A 81 9.03 -12.32 -6.57
N PRO A 82 8.41 -11.46 -5.75
CA PRO A 82 8.89 -10.11 -5.52
C PRO A 82 10.25 -10.09 -4.82
N PHE A 83 11.12 -9.17 -5.24
CA PHE A 83 12.33 -8.82 -4.47
C PHE A 83 11.97 -8.04 -3.21
N GLU A 84 12.86 -8.02 -2.21
CA GLU A 84 12.60 -7.35 -0.93
C GLU A 84 12.23 -5.86 -1.09
N HIS A 85 12.97 -5.10 -1.90
CA HIS A 85 12.65 -3.69 -2.16
C HIS A 85 11.27 -3.48 -2.80
N GLN A 86 10.76 -4.45 -3.57
CA GLN A 86 9.42 -4.39 -4.14
C GLN A 86 8.36 -4.65 -3.07
N LYS A 87 8.63 -5.57 -2.13
CA LYS A 87 7.77 -5.80 -0.96
C LYS A 87 7.72 -4.56 -0.07
N ASP A 88 8.86 -3.91 0.17
CA ASP A 88 8.93 -2.66 0.93
C ASP A 88 8.10 -1.55 0.27
N THR A 89 8.20 -1.44 -1.05
CA THR A 89 7.42 -0.47 -1.83
C THR A 89 5.93 -0.77 -1.75
N ALA A 90 5.53 -2.04 -1.93
CA ALA A 90 4.13 -2.45 -1.82
C ALA A 90 3.59 -2.23 -0.39
N SER A 91 4.40 -2.54 0.62
CA SER A 91 4.13 -2.25 2.03
C SER A 91 3.87 -0.77 2.26
N PHE A 92 4.80 0.09 1.81
CA PHE A 92 4.68 1.54 1.92
C PHE A 92 3.41 2.08 1.25
N LEU A 93 3.14 1.66 0.00
CA LEU A 93 1.98 2.10 -0.79
C LEU A 93 0.66 1.59 -0.22
N SER A 94 0.64 0.41 0.40
CA SER A 94 -0.60 -0.17 0.95
C SER A 94 -1.10 0.58 2.18
N LEU A 95 -0.22 1.13 3.03
CA LEU A 95 -0.62 1.77 4.28
C LEU A 95 -1.07 3.22 4.13
N ARG A 96 -0.64 3.88 3.06
CA ARG A 96 -0.76 5.33 2.89
C ARG A 96 -1.83 5.65 1.86
N PRO A 97 -2.91 6.36 2.24
CA PRO A 97 -3.96 6.75 1.29
C PRO A 97 -3.45 7.57 0.10
N ARG A 98 -2.35 8.31 0.30
CA ARG A 98 -1.67 9.11 -0.72
C ARG A 98 -0.17 8.98 -0.53
N ALA A 99 0.55 8.67 -1.60
CA ALA A 99 1.98 8.42 -1.55
C ALA A 99 2.65 8.73 -2.90
N PHE A 100 3.92 9.14 -2.85
CA PHE A 100 4.79 9.23 -4.02
C PHE A 100 5.87 8.15 -3.93
N CYS A 101 6.05 7.40 -5.01
CA CYS A 101 7.09 6.37 -5.10
C CYS A 101 8.25 6.88 -5.98
N PHE A 102 9.31 7.38 -5.34
CA PHE A 102 10.49 7.93 -6.00
C PHE A 102 11.59 6.90 -6.29
N ASN A 103 11.28 5.59 -6.23
CA ASN A 103 12.26 4.56 -6.55
C ASN A 103 12.81 4.72 -7.98
N GLU A 104 14.06 4.30 -8.17
CA GLU A 104 14.76 4.40 -9.45
C GLU A 104 14.06 3.64 -10.59
N ALA A 105 14.30 4.04 -11.83
CA ALA A 105 13.85 3.28 -13.00
C ALA A 105 14.37 1.84 -12.95
N GLY A 106 13.57 0.87 -13.41
CA GLY A 106 13.94 -0.55 -13.39
C GLY A 106 13.69 -1.30 -12.06
N THR A 107 13.29 -0.62 -10.97
CA THR A 107 13.04 -1.24 -9.66
C THR A 107 11.67 -1.93 -9.51
N GLY A 108 10.88 -2.04 -10.59
CA GLY A 108 9.58 -2.73 -10.55
C GLY A 108 8.46 -2.00 -9.80
N LYS A 109 8.46 -0.66 -9.84
CA LYS A 109 7.40 0.19 -9.23
C LYS A 109 5.99 -0.21 -9.64
N THR A 110 5.78 -0.55 -10.91
CA THR A 110 4.47 -0.96 -11.45
C THR A 110 3.94 -2.20 -10.71
N SER A 111 4.74 -3.27 -10.64
CA SER A 111 4.39 -4.49 -9.91
C SER A 111 4.13 -4.25 -8.43
N ALA A 112 4.95 -3.42 -7.77
CA ALA A 112 4.76 -3.05 -6.37
C ALA A 112 3.42 -2.33 -6.14
N ALA A 113 3.05 -1.40 -7.02
CA ALA A 113 1.77 -0.71 -6.97
C ALA A 113 0.59 -1.67 -7.21
N ILE A 114 0.72 -2.61 -8.15
CA ILE A 114 -0.32 -3.62 -8.43
C ILE A 114 -0.51 -4.53 -7.22
N TRP A 115 0.56 -5.03 -6.59
CA TRP A 115 0.45 -5.87 -5.39
C TRP A 115 -0.14 -5.12 -4.20
N ALA A 116 0.22 -3.84 -3.99
CA ALA A 116 -0.39 -3.02 -2.95
C ALA A 116 -1.90 -2.87 -3.19
N ALA A 117 -2.31 -2.58 -4.43
CA ALA A 117 -3.71 -2.48 -4.80
C ALA A 117 -4.45 -3.82 -4.62
N ASP A 118 -3.90 -4.92 -5.11
CA ASP A 118 -4.49 -6.25 -4.99
C ASP A 118 -4.69 -6.67 -3.54
N TYR A 119 -3.70 -6.39 -2.68
CA TYR A 119 -3.83 -6.62 -1.24
C TYR A 119 -5.00 -5.85 -0.63
N LEU A 120 -5.15 -4.56 -0.94
CA LEU A 120 -6.29 -3.77 -0.47
C LEU A 120 -7.62 -4.25 -1.04
N MET A 121 -7.63 -4.80 -2.26
CA MET A 121 -8.80 -5.43 -2.85
C MET A 121 -9.16 -6.75 -2.16
N ASN A 122 -8.18 -7.57 -1.78
CA ASN A 122 -8.41 -8.79 -0.99
C ASN A 122 -8.98 -8.51 0.40
N LEU A 123 -8.62 -7.37 0.99
CA LEU A 123 -9.23 -6.87 2.23
C LEU A 123 -10.63 -6.27 2.03
N GLY A 124 -11.09 -6.09 0.78
CA GLY A 124 -12.38 -5.46 0.46
C GLY A 124 -12.41 -3.93 0.61
N LEU A 125 -11.24 -3.30 0.79
CA LEU A 125 -11.11 -1.86 1.00
C LEU A 125 -11.07 -1.07 -0.30
N VAL A 126 -10.56 -1.69 -1.37
CA VAL A 126 -10.57 -1.15 -2.73
C VAL A 126 -11.42 -2.07 -3.60
N ARG A 127 -12.27 -1.47 -4.45
CA ARG A 127 -13.12 -2.23 -5.39
C ARG A 127 -12.64 -2.12 -6.83
N ARG A 128 -12.10 -0.97 -7.21
CA ARG A 128 -11.69 -0.66 -8.58
C ARG A 128 -10.53 0.33 -8.57
N VAL A 129 -9.60 0.17 -9.50
CA VAL A 129 -8.37 0.94 -9.60
C VAL A 129 -8.34 1.69 -10.93
N LEU A 130 -8.10 2.99 -10.87
CA LEU A 130 -7.81 3.83 -12.04
C LEU A 130 -6.30 4.03 -12.16
N VAL A 131 -5.76 3.69 -13.32
CA VAL A 131 -4.37 3.91 -13.68
C VAL A 131 -4.32 5.00 -14.75
N ILE A 132 -3.59 6.08 -14.48
CA ILE A 132 -3.36 7.16 -15.44
C ILE A 132 -1.90 7.10 -15.87
N CYS A 133 -1.64 6.90 -17.16
CA CYS A 133 -0.26 6.80 -17.64
C CYS A 133 -0.07 7.25 -19.11
N PRO A 134 1.18 7.54 -19.53
CA PRO A 134 1.47 7.78 -20.94
C PRO A 134 1.07 6.59 -21.82
N LEU A 135 0.59 6.90 -23.03
CA LEU A 135 0.13 5.91 -24.00
C LEU A 135 1.14 4.77 -24.25
N SER A 136 2.44 5.10 -24.26
CA SER A 136 3.52 4.16 -24.51
C SER A 136 3.65 3.03 -23.47
N ILE A 137 3.08 3.20 -22.27
CA ILE A 137 3.20 2.23 -21.17
C ILE A 137 1.88 1.61 -20.73
N MET A 138 0.76 1.93 -21.38
CA MET A 138 -0.55 1.35 -21.04
C MET A 138 -0.58 -0.18 -21.17
N GLN A 139 -0.10 -0.69 -22.31
CA GLN A 139 -0.06 -2.13 -22.59
C GLN A 139 1.20 -2.78 -22.05
N SER A 140 2.35 -2.21 -22.41
CA SER A 140 3.68 -2.81 -22.19
C SER A 140 4.06 -2.92 -20.72
N ALA A 141 3.65 -1.95 -19.89
CA ALA A 141 3.88 -1.98 -18.45
C ALA A 141 2.61 -2.35 -17.70
N TRP A 142 1.53 -1.56 -17.81
CA TRP A 142 0.39 -1.74 -16.91
C TRP A 142 -0.43 -3.00 -17.20
N GLN A 143 -0.97 -3.15 -18.40
CA GLN A 143 -1.78 -4.33 -18.71
C GLN A 143 -0.97 -5.62 -18.63
N ALA A 144 0.24 -5.63 -19.20
CA ALA A 144 1.12 -6.79 -19.16
C ALA A 144 1.52 -7.17 -17.72
N ASP A 145 1.87 -6.22 -16.86
CA ASP A 145 2.27 -6.54 -15.49
C ASP A 145 1.08 -6.94 -14.63
N ILE A 146 -0.13 -6.39 -14.83
CA ILE A 146 -1.34 -6.87 -14.15
C ILE A 146 -1.55 -8.35 -14.45
N PHE A 147 -1.45 -8.76 -15.71
CA PHE A 147 -1.58 -10.17 -16.11
C PHE A 147 -0.38 -11.05 -15.71
N LYS A 148 0.71 -10.49 -15.18
CA LYS A 148 1.85 -11.25 -14.63
C LYS A 148 1.88 -11.27 -13.11
N THR A 149 1.28 -10.28 -12.44
CA THR A 149 1.39 -10.06 -10.99
C THR A 149 0.06 -10.34 -10.28
N ALA A 150 -1.06 -9.91 -10.83
CA ALA A 150 -2.40 -10.14 -10.29
C ALA A 150 -3.26 -10.83 -11.36
N MET A 151 -2.83 -12.02 -11.79
CA MET A 151 -3.41 -12.76 -12.94
C MET A 151 -4.91 -13.06 -12.81
N HIS A 152 -5.43 -13.04 -11.58
CA HIS A 152 -6.83 -13.26 -11.27
C HIS A 152 -7.67 -11.97 -11.39
N ARG A 153 -7.04 -10.82 -11.67
CA ARG A 153 -7.71 -9.53 -11.82
C ARG A 153 -7.96 -9.19 -13.28
N THR A 154 -9.02 -8.42 -13.50
CA THR A 154 -9.43 -7.96 -14.82
C THR A 154 -8.86 -6.57 -15.12
N CYS A 155 -8.38 -6.34 -16.35
CA CYS A 155 -7.80 -5.07 -16.78
C CYS A 155 -8.35 -4.62 -18.15
N GLY A 156 -8.79 -3.36 -18.22
CA GLY A 156 -9.29 -2.73 -19.45
C GLY A 156 -8.54 -1.44 -19.77
N ILE A 157 -8.12 -1.27 -21.03
CA ILE A 157 -7.49 -0.03 -21.52
C ILE A 157 -8.53 0.83 -22.23
N ALA A 158 -8.87 1.96 -21.63
CA ALA A 158 -9.81 2.94 -22.15
C ALA A 158 -9.11 3.99 -23.03
N HIS A 159 -8.52 3.52 -24.13
CA HIS A 159 -7.89 4.37 -25.16
C HIS A 159 -8.40 4.06 -26.58
N GLY A 160 -8.45 5.08 -27.43
CA GLY A 160 -8.97 5.04 -28.80
C GLY A 160 -10.27 5.84 -28.96
N THR A 161 -11.21 5.30 -29.75
CA THR A 161 -12.50 5.93 -30.05
C THR A 161 -13.34 6.19 -28.79
N VAL A 162 -14.23 7.18 -28.87
CA VAL A 162 -15.14 7.55 -27.77
C VAL A 162 -15.95 6.33 -27.28
N ASP A 163 -16.49 5.53 -28.21
CA ASP A 163 -17.31 4.37 -27.89
C ASP A 163 -16.52 3.28 -27.16
N LYS A 164 -15.28 3.00 -27.60
CA LYS A 164 -14.41 2.05 -26.91
C LYS A 164 -14.11 2.50 -25.49
N ARG A 165 -13.76 3.78 -25.29
CA ARG A 165 -13.48 4.31 -23.95
C ARG A 165 -14.69 4.18 -23.04
N LYS A 166 -15.87 4.60 -23.51
CA LYS A 166 -17.15 4.45 -22.76
C LYS A 166 -17.43 2.99 -22.40
N LYS A 167 -17.26 2.06 -23.36
CA LYS A 167 -17.48 0.64 -23.14
C LYS A 167 -16.58 0.08 -22.05
N ILE A 168 -15.28 0.39 -22.07
CA ILE A 168 -14.32 -0.12 -21.07
C ILE A 168 -14.57 0.50 -19.69
N ILE A 169 -14.83 1.80 -19.62
CA ILE A 169 -15.10 2.49 -18.34
C ILE A 169 -16.39 1.94 -17.68
N ASN A 170 -17.42 1.68 -18.47
CA ASN A 170 -18.69 1.15 -17.96
C ASN A 170 -18.72 -0.37 -17.76
N ALA A 171 -17.69 -1.09 -18.22
CA ALA A 171 -17.57 -2.52 -17.98
C ALA A 171 -16.99 -2.81 -16.58
N GLU A 172 -17.20 -4.03 -16.10
CA GLU A 172 -16.78 -4.52 -14.77
C GLU A 172 -15.28 -4.91 -14.73
N TYR A 173 -14.39 -4.03 -15.23
CA TYR A 173 -12.95 -4.21 -15.07
C TYR A 173 -12.48 -3.67 -13.71
N GLU A 174 -11.71 -4.47 -12.98
CA GLU A 174 -11.11 -4.10 -11.70
C GLU A 174 -10.02 -3.04 -11.86
N PHE A 175 -9.20 -3.14 -12.91
CA PHE A 175 -8.21 -2.14 -13.29
C PHE A 175 -8.62 -1.47 -14.60
N VAL A 176 -8.67 -0.14 -14.60
CA VAL A 176 -8.91 0.66 -15.81
C VAL A 176 -7.72 1.55 -16.07
N VAL A 177 -7.14 1.44 -17.25
CA VAL A 177 -5.99 2.26 -17.67
C VAL A 177 -6.46 3.33 -18.66
N ILE A 178 -6.12 4.60 -18.36
CA ILE A 178 -6.40 5.78 -19.19
C ILE A 178 -5.14 6.57 -19.54
#